data_AF-A0A0F2SFH0-F1
#
_entry.id   AF-A0A0F2SFH0-F1
#
_cell.length_a   1.000
_cell.length_b   1.000
_cell.length_c   1.000
_cell.angle_alpha   90.00
_cell.angle_beta   90.00
_cell.angle_gamma   90.00
#
_symmetry.space_group_name_H-M   'P 1'
#
loop_
_entity.id
_entity.type
_entity.pdbx_description
1 polymer ?
#
loop_
_entity_poly.entity_id
_entity_poly.type
_entity_poly.pdbx_seq_one_letter_code
_entity_poly.pdbx_strand_id
1 'polypeptide(L)'
;MLELAPEINTPYREIRKLQRKMDRSRRANNPNKFKVDGTFNQSNHDPWVRSKHYLRDQCKLQRIQGKLSNLRKQSHERLANEIISQGTEVFVEEMSFKGLQKRAKGSRKKHKGTIVLVFYFFMR
;
A
#
# COMPACT_ATOMS: atom_id res chain seq x y z
N MET A 1 -4.16 -19.27 5.56
CA MET A 1 -3.06 -18.31 5.35
C MET A 1 -3.28 -17.23 6.39
N LEU A 2 -2.35 -17.07 7.32
CA LEU A 2 -2.42 -16.01 8.33
C LEU A 2 -2.10 -14.70 7.63
N GLU A 3 -2.95 -13.68 7.77
CA GLU A 3 -2.63 -12.35 7.27
C GLU A 3 -1.51 -11.75 8.13
N LEU A 4 -0.60 -10.98 7.53
CA LEU A 4 0.59 -10.47 8.20
C LEU A 4 0.29 -9.32 9.19
N ALA A 5 -0.88 -8.69 9.07
CA ALA A 5 -1.36 -7.62 9.95
C ALA A 5 -2.92 -7.56 9.93
N PRO A 6 -3.60 -8.61 10.46
CA PRO A 6 -5.05 -8.76 10.37
C PRO A 6 -5.83 -7.67 11.14
N GLU A 7 -5.18 -7.02 12.10
CA GLU A 7 -5.77 -5.96 12.93
C GLU A 7 -5.96 -4.64 12.16
N ILE A 8 -5.34 -4.49 11.00
CA ILE A 8 -5.29 -3.21 10.27
C ILE A 8 -6.48 -3.10 9.33
N ASN A 9 -7.53 -2.43 9.79
CA ASN A 9 -8.65 -2.04 8.94
C ASN A 9 -8.28 -0.84 8.05
N THR A 10 -8.14 -1.08 6.75
CA THR A 10 -7.80 -0.01 5.79
C THR A 10 -9.06 0.71 5.28
N PRO A 11 -9.17 2.06 5.41
CA PRO A 11 -10.34 2.83 4.97
C PRO A 11 -10.37 3.03 3.44
N TYR A 12 -10.49 1.93 2.67
CA TYR A 12 -10.44 1.94 1.21
C TYR A 12 -11.47 2.88 0.56
N ARG A 13 -12.68 2.98 1.13
CA ARG A 13 -13.73 3.86 0.61
C ARG A 13 -13.31 5.33 0.68
N GLU A 14 -12.68 5.75 1.76
CA GLU A 14 -12.22 7.14 1.96
C GLU A 14 -11.06 7.45 1.02
N ILE A 15 -10.07 6.57 0.95
CA ILE A 15 -8.91 6.70 0.04
C ILE A 15 -9.38 6.86 -1.41
N ARG A 16 -10.30 5.99 -1.87
CA ARG A 16 -10.84 6.08 -3.23
C ARG A 16 -11.59 7.40 -3.48
N LYS A 17 -12.36 7.89 -2.50
CA LYS A 17 -13.06 9.18 -2.61
C LYS A 17 -12.08 10.34 -2.76
N LEU A 18 -11.03 10.38 -1.93
CA LEU A 18 -9.98 11.40 -1.99
C LEU A 18 -9.23 11.37 -3.33
N GLN A 19 -8.79 10.18 -3.77
CA GLN A 19 -8.09 10.01 -5.04
C GLN A 19 -8.93 10.50 -6.23
N ARG A 20 -10.22 10.14 -6.30
CA ARG A 20 -11.11 10.61 -7.36
C ARG A 20 -11.35 12.12 -7.30
N LYS A 21 -11.46 12.69 -6.11
CA LYS A 21 -11.63 14.14 -5.94
C LYS A 21 -10.39 14.91 -6.42
N MET A 22 -9.20 14.44 -6.06
CA MET A 22 -7.93 14.99 -6.56
C MET A 22 -7.83 14.86 -8.08
N ASP A 23 -8.19 13.71 -8.62
CA ASP A 23 -8.13 13.44 -10.06
C ASP A 23 -9.06 14.37 -10.86
N ARG A 24 -10.30 14.59 -10.38
CA ARG A 24 -11.22 15.58 -10.97
C ARG A 24 -10.67 17.00 -10.90
N SER A 25 -10.16 17.42 -9.74
CA SER A 25 -9.57 18.77 -9.61
C SER A 25 -8.35 18.93 -10.51
N ARG A 26 -7.54 17.90 -10.68
CA ARG A 26 -6.37 17.90 -11.56
C ARG A 26 -6.78 18.09 -13.02
N ARG A 27 -7.81 17.37 -13.49
CA ARG A 27 -8.34 17.55 -14.87
C ARG A 27 -8.95 18.92 -15.08
N ALA A 28 -9.78 19.40 -14.15
CA ALA A 28 -10.44 20.69 -14.26
C ALA A 28 -9.46 21.87 -14.30
N ASN A 29 -8.39 21.83 -13.50
CA ASN A 29 -7.39 22.89 -13.47
C ASN A 29 -6.37 22.83 -14.62
N ASN A 30 -6.27 21.68 -15.31
CA ASN A 30 -5.27 21.45 -16.34
C ASN A 30 -5.92 20.85 -17.60
N PRO A 31 -6.92 21.50 -18.22
CA PRO A 31 -7.64 20.94 -19.36
C PRO A 31 -6.70 20.65 -20.53
N ASN A 32 -5.72 21.53 -20.79
CA ASN A 32 -4.74 21.40 -21.87
C ASN A 32 -3.78 20.21 -21.73
N LYS A 33 -3.73 19.57 -20.55
CA LYS A 33 -2.95 18.35 -20.29
C LYS A 33 -3.65 17.08 -20.74
N PHE A 34 -4.92 17.15 -21.12
CA PHE A 34 -5.71 16.01 -21.55
C PHE A 34 -6.19 16.23 -22.97
N LYS A 35 -6.20 15.15 -23.76
CA LYS A 35 -6.81 15.14 -25.09
C LYS A 35 -8.33 15.07 -24.96
N VAL A 36 -9.04 15.29 -26.07
CA VAL A 36 -10.51 15.22 -26.14
C VAL A 36 -11.03 13.82 -25.71
N ASP A 37 -10.26 12.76 -26.00
CA ASP A 37 -10.55 11.38 -25.57
C ASP A 37 -10.28 11.12 -24.07
N GLY A 38 -9.83 12.13 -23.32
CA GLY A 38 -9.52 12.05 -21.89
C GLY A 38 -8.15 11.44 -21.57
N THR A 39 -7.37 11.05 -22.57
CA THR A 39 -6.01 10.53 -22.38
C THR A 39 -5.02 11.66 -22.07
N PHE A 40 -3.93 11.31 -21.39
CA PHE A 40 -2.89 12.28 -21.05
C PHE A 40 -2.13 12.72 -22.30
N ASN A 41 -1.99 14.03 -22.49
CA ASN A 41 -1.24 14.60 -23.59
C ASN A 41 0.25 14.67 -23.27
N GLN A 42 1.04 13.74 -23.80
CA GLN A 42 2.48 13.61 -23.52
C GLN A 42 3.32 14.76 -24.10
N SER A 43 2.85 15.44 -25.15
CA SER A 43 3.60 16.56 -25.77
C SER A 43 3.50 17.85 -24.96
N ASN A 44 2.57 17.95 -24.01
CA ASN A 44 2.43 19.15 -23.19
C ASN A 44 3.37 19.07 -21.96
N HIS A 45 4.35 19.97 -21.92
CA HIS A 45 5.35 20.09 -20.85
C HIS A 45 5.08 21.18 -19.81
N ASP A 46 3.94 21.87 -19.88
CA ASP A 46 3.54 22.91 -18.91
C ASP A 46 3.58 22.43 -17.44
N PRO A 47 3.83 23.31 -16.46
CA PRO A 47 3.76 22.93 -15.06
C PRO A 47 2.32 22.53 -14.65
N TRP A 48 2.21 21.58 -13.72
CA TRP A 48 0.90 21.18 -13.16
C TRP A 48 0.35 22.26 -12.22
N VAL A 49 -0.84 22.77 -12.53
CA VAL A 49 -1.57 23.69 -11.67
C VAL A 49 -2.36 22.90 -10.63
N ARG A 50 -2.06 23.13 -9.35
CA ARG A 50 -2.74 22.50 -8.21
C ARG A 50 -3.52 23.55 -7.41
N SER A 51 -4.82 23.32 -7.23
CA SER A 51 -5.64 24.21 -6.39
C SER A 51 -5.32 24.02 -4.91
N LYS A 52 -5.65 25.02 -4.09
CA LYS A 52 -5.58 24.90 -2.62
C LYS A 52 -6.38 23.69 -2.10
N HIS A 53 -7.52 23.38 -2.72
CA HIS A 53 -8.33 22.21 -2.39
C HIS A 53 -7.64 20.89 -2.70
N TYR A 54 -6.98 20.80 -3.87
CA TYR A 54 -6.18 19.62 -4.23
C TYR A 54 -5.09 19.35 -3.19
N LEU A 55 -4.34 20.39 -2.79
CA LEU A 55 -3.28 20.26 -1.79
C LEU A 55 -3.82 19.78 -0.44
N ARG A 56 -4.96 20.32 0.02
CA ARG A 56 -5.63 19.85 1.25
C ARG A 56 -5.99 18.37 1.20
N ASP A 57 -6.56 17.92 0.07
CA ASP A 57 -6.95 16.51 -0.09
C ASP A 57 -5.71 15.59 -0.21
N GLN A 58 -4.64 16.06 -0.84
CA GLN A 58 -3.35 15.35 -0.90
C GLN A 58 -2.75 15.16 0.50
N CYS A 59 -2.71 16.21 1.33
CA CYS A 59 -2.24 16.11 2.71
C CYS A 59 -3.09 15.12 3.53
N LYS A 60 -4.42 15.13 3.35
CA LYS A 60 -5.32 14.16 4.00
C LYS A 60 -4.97 12.72 3.59
N LEU A 61 -4.78 12.48 2.30
CA LEU A 61 -4.42 11.16 1.78
C LEU A 61 -3.07 10.69 2.35
N GLN A 62 -2.04 11.55 2.33
CA GLN A 62 -0.74 11.26 2.94
C GLN A 62 -0.86 10.92 4.41
N ARG A 63 -1.66 11.67 5.18
CA ARG A 63 -1.87 11.39 6.60
C ARG A 63 -2.51 10.03 6.85
N ILE A 64 -3.51 9.64 6.05
CA ILE A 64 -4.14 8.31 6.15
C ILE A 64 -3.12 7.21 5.82
N GLN A 65 -2.37 7.37 4.73
CA GLN A 65 -1.38 6.39 4.32
C GLN A 65 -0.23 6.26 5.32
N GLY A 66 0.26 7.38 5.87
CA GLY A 66 1.27 7.39 6.91
C GLY A 66 0.82 6.67 8.18
N LYS A 67 -0.41 6.91 8.63
CA LYS A 67 -1.00 6.15 9.76
C LYS A 67 -1.02 4.65 9.49
N LEU A 68 -1.47 4.24 8.30
CA LEU A 68 -1.49 2.82 7.93
C LEU A 68 -0.09 2.22 7.86
N SER A 69 0.91 2.98 7.39
CA SER A 69 2.31 2.53 7.36
C SER A 69 2.84 2.30 8.78
N ASN A 70 2.59 3.24 9.68
CA ASN A 70 3.01 3.13 11.08
C ASN A 70 2.33 1.94 11.79
N LEU A 71 1.04 1.73 11.54
CA LEU A 71 0.32 0.58 12.09
C LEU A 71 0.88 -0.75 11.58
N ARG A 72 1.20 -0.86 10.29
CA ARG A 72 1.84 -2.07 9.72
C ARG A 72 3.19 -2.33 10.37
N LYS A 73 4.01 -1.28 10.49
CA LYS A 73 5.31 -1.37 11.17
C LYS A 73 5.14 -1.86 12.61
N GLN A 74 4.26 -1.25 13.38
CA GLN A 74 4.00 -1.62 14.78
C GLN A 74 3.47 -3.06 14.91
N SER A 75 2.59 -3.49 14.01
CA SER A 75 2.09 -4.86 13.94
C SER A 75 3.22 -5.87 13.78
N HIS A 76 4.11 -5.62 12.81
CA HIS A 76 5.26 -6.49 12.54
C HIS A 76 6.29 -6.47 13.66
N GLU A 77 6.52 -5.33 14.31
CA GLU A 77 7.40 -5.23 15.48
C GLU A 77 6.86 -6.03 16.67
N ARG A 78 5.54 -6.00 16.90
CA ARG A 78 4.91 -6.83 17.94
C ARG A 78 5.11 -8.31 17.65
N LEU A 79 4.84 -8.74 16.42
CA LEU A 79 5.05 -10.12 16.00
C LEU A 79 6.53 -10.54 16.15
N ALA A 80 7.47 -9.65 15.81
CA ALA A 80 8.91 -9.90 16.00
C ALA A 80 9.24 -10.13 17.48
N ASN A 81 8.74 -9.27 18.37
CA ASN A 81 8.95 -9.39 19.81
C ASN A 81 8.33 -10.68 20.37
N GLU A 82 7.15 -11.07 19.88
CA GLU A 82 6.53 -12.35 20.24
C GLU A 82 7.39 -13.54 19.83
N ILE A 83 7.98 -13.52 18.62
CA ILE A 83 8.90 -14.58 18.16
C ILE A 83 10.17 -14.63 19.02
N ILE A 84 10.77 -13.48 19.29
CA ILE A 84 11.97 -13.38 20.16
C ILE A 84 11.67 -13.91 21.56
N SER A 85 10.45 -13.68 22.07
CA SER A 85 10.05 -14.20 23.39
C SER A 85 9.90 -15.73 23.43
N GLN A 86 9.70 -16.38 22.28
CA GLN A 86 9.50 -17.84 22.20
C GLN A 86 10.80 -18.63 22.19
N GLY A 87 11.95 -18.03 21.87
CA GLY A 87 13.22 -18.75 21.86
C GLY A 87 14.41 -17.93 21.35
N THR A 88 15.60 -18.51 21.49
CA THR A 88 16.89 -17.86 21.19
C THR A 88 17.35 -18.08 19.75
N GLU A 89 16.96 -19.19 19.12
CA GLU A 89 17.35 -19.56 17.75
C GLU A 89 16.16 -19.49 16.79
N VAL A 90 16.33 -18.78 15.67
CA VAL A 90 15.30 -18.61 14.64
C VAL A 90 15.87 -18.99 13.29
N PHE A 91 15.32 -20.03 12.67
CA PHE A 91 15.64 -20.42 11.30
C PHE A 91 14.70 -19.70 10.33
N VAL A 92 15.25 -18.95 9.37
CA VAL A 92 14.49 -18.18 8.39
C VAL A 92 14.82 -18.66 6.97
N GLU A 93 13.80 -18.90 6.16
CA GLU A 93 13.95 -19.21 4.75
C GLU A 93 14.04 -17.91 3.92
N GLU A 94 15.02 -17.81 3.04
CA GLU A 94 15.07 -16.72 2.07
C GLU A 94 13.92 -16.88 1.06
N MET A 95 13.02 -15.90 1.03
CA MET A 95 11.87 -15.93 0.15
C MET A 95 11.83 -14.77 -0.82
N SER A 96 11.74 -15.09 -2.11
CA SER A 96 11.51 -14.07 -3.14
C SER A 96 10.05 -13.59 -3.10
N PHE A 97 9.85 -12.29 -2.89
CA PHE A 97 8.51 -11.68 -2.91
C PHE A 97 7.79 -11.89 -4.25
N LYS A 98 8.52 -11.79 -5.36
CA LYS A 98 8.00 -12.10 -6.70
C LYS A 98 7.53 -13.56 -6.81
N GLY A 99 8.24 -14.50 -6.20
CA GLY A 99 7.85 -15.91 -6.14
C GLY A 99 6.57 -16.12 -5.33
N LEU A 100 6.45 -15.46 -4.17
CA LEU A 100 5.25 -15.49 -3.34
C LEU A 100 4.03 -14.94 -4.06
N GLN A 101 4.15 -13.78 -4.73
CA GLN A 101 3.06 -13.19 -5.49
C GLN A 101 2.56 -14.10 -6.61
N LYS A 102 3.46 -14.84 -7.28
CA LYS A 102 3.10 -15.83 -8.30
C LYS A 102 2.37 -17.03 -7.70
N ARG A 103 2.85 -17.56 -6.57
CA ARG A 103 2.27 -18.73 -5.87
C ARG A 103 0.88 -18.44 -5.27
N ALA A 104 0.66 -17.21 -4.78
CA ALA A 104 -0.63 -16.80 -4.20
C ALA A 104 -1.80 -16.89 -5.20
N LYS A 105 -1.54 -16.80 -6.51
CA LYS A 105 -2.57 -16.87 -7.55
C LYS A 105 -3.04 -18.29 -7.90
N GLY A 106 -2.39 -19.35 -7.38
CA GLY A 106 -2.63 -20.73 -7.82
C GLY A 106 -2.66 -21.83 -6.75
N SER A 107 -2.65 -21.51 -5.45
CA SER A 107 -2.56 -22.54 -4.41
C SER A 107 -3.93 -23.09 -3.96
N ARG A 108 -4.11 -24.41 -4.04
CA ARG A 108 -5.15 -25.16 -3.28
C ARG A 108 -4.66 -25.38 -1.85
N LYS A 109 -5.49 -25.05 -0.85
CA LYS A 109 -5.16 -25.17 0.58
C LYS A 109 -4.84 -26.63 0.95
N LYS A 110 -3.60 -26.95 1.30
CA LYS A 110 -3.30 -28.18 2.07
C LYS A 110 -3.37 -27.86 3.57
N HIS A 111 -4.15 -28.65 4.31
CA HIS A 111 -4.15 -28.65 5.77
C HIS A 111 -2.85 -29.31 6.23
N LYS A 112 -1.82 -28.53 6.55
CA LYS A 112 -0.71 -28.89 7.45
C LYS A 112 0.24 -27.70 7.64
N GLY A 113 0.09 -27.04 8.79
CA GLY A 113 1.16 -26.85 9.79
C GLY A 113 2.45 -26.09 9.49
N THR A 114 2.68 -25.45 8.33
CA THR A 114 3.91 -24.66 8.13
C THR A 114 3.63 -23.17 8.32
N ILE A 115 4.05 -22.61 9.46
CA ILE A 115 4.08 -21.16 9.69
C ILE A 115 5.27 -20.62 8.92
N VAL A 116 5.02 -20.15 7.70
CA VAL A 116 6.02 -19.45 6.91
C VAL A 116 6.00 -17.98 7.33
N LEU A 117 6.96 -17.59 8.16
CA LEU A 117 7.17 -16.21 8.56
C LEU A 117 7.77 -15.42 7.38
N VAL A 118 6.95 -14.61 6.72
CA VAL A 118 7.41 -13.65 5.70
C VAL A 118 7.99 -12.43 6.41
N PHE A 119 9.17 -12.56 7.00
CA PHE A 119 9.97 -11.42 7.45
C PHE A 119 10.77 -10.87 6.26
N TYR A 120 10.09 -10.25 5.30
CA TYR A 120 10.79 -9.35 4.40
C TYR A 120 9.98 -8.07 4.16
N PHE A 121 10.54 -7.00 4.72
CA PHE A 121 10.57 -5.68 4.11
C PHE A 121 9.25 -4.90 4.11
N PHE A 122 8.77 -4.53 5.30
CA PHE A 122 7.89 -3.37 5.48
C PHE A 122 8.62 -2.21 6.21
N MET A 123 9.92 -2.08 5.95
CA MET A 123 10.80 -1.04 6.51
C MET A 123 11.35 -0.09 5.43
N ARG A 124 10.67 0.04 4.29
CA ARG A 124 11.02 1.04 3.27
C ARG A 124 9.78 1.70 2.70
#